data_AF-A0A9W8JV00-F1
#
_entry.id   AF-A0A9W8JV00-F1
#
_cell.length_a   1.000
_cell.length_b   1.000
_cell.length_c   1.000
_cell.angle_alpha   90.00
_cell.angle_beta   90.00
_cell.angle_gamma   90.00
#
_symmetry.space_group_name_H-M   'P 1'
#
loop_
_entity.id
_entity.type
_entity.pdbx_description
1 polymer ?
#
loop_
_entity_poly.entity_id
_entity_poly.type
_entity_poly.pdbx_seq_one_letter_code
_entity_poly.pdbx_strand_id
1 'polypeptide(L)'
;MGSWVHALGARGACSRPAQHDSHLPRCEQHRALEAAVAAVDLVISLIPYTHHAAVISAAIKGKTHVVTTSYVSPAMRALDQAAKDAGIVVMNEIGVDPGIDHLYAIKVIEEVHEKGGKVSPASL
;
A
#
# COMPACT_ATOMS: atom_id res chain seq x y z
N MET A 1 27.92 4.25 -42.80
CA MET A 1 27.80 3.14 -41.83
C MET A 1 27.36 3.75 -40.51
N GLY A 2 26.08 3.61 -40.18
CA GLY A 2 25.45 4.28 -39.04
C GLY A 2 25.79 3.61 -37.71
N SER A 3 26.17 4.40 -36.71
CA SER A 3 26.23 3.98 -35.32
C SER A 3 24.91 4.36 -34.66
N TRP A 4 24.04 3.36 -34.54
CA TRP A 4 22.89 3.37 -33.64
C TRP A 4 23.34 2.64 -32.37
N VAL A 5 23.36 3.32 -31.23
CA VAL A 5 22.79 2.84 -29.96
C VAL A 5 22.72 4.06 -29.04
N HIS A 6 21.49 4.48 -28.76
CA HIS A 6 21.16 5.42 -27.70
C HIS A 6 21.67 4.88 -26.37
N ALA A 7 22.39 5.73 -25.64
CA ALA A 7 22.67 5.53 -24.23
C ALA A 7 21.33 5.44 -23.48
N LEU A 8 20.97 4.23 -23.03
CA LEU A 8 19.90 4.03 -22.06
C LEU A 8 20.25 4.84 -20.81
N GLY A 9 19.32 5.71 -20.42
CA GLY A 9 19.40 6.49 -19.20
C GLY A 9 19.67 5.61 -17.99
N ALA A 10 20.67 5.99 -17.22
CA ALA A 10 21.07 5.34 -15.99
C ALA A 10 19.91 5.31 -14.99
N ARG A 11 19.26 4.14 -14.88
CA ARG A 11 18.60 3.66 -13.66
C ARG A 11 19.37 2.43 -13.18
N GLY A 12 20.62 2.65 -12.81
CA GLY A 12 21.53 1.61 -12.36
C GLY A 12 22.20 2.02 -11.06
N ALA A 13 21.58 1.66 -9.93
CA ALA A 13 22.24 1.36 -8.66
C ALA A 13 21.22 0.85 -7.62
N CYS A 14 20.64 -0.34 -7.84
CA CYS A 14 20.13 -1.12 -6.69
C CYS A 14 21.32 -1.90 -6.10
N SER A 15 22.20 -1.19 -5.40
CA SER A 15 23.32 -1.79 -4.67
C SER A 15 22.85 -2.18 -3.27
N ARG A 16 22.29 -3.38 -3.14
CA ARG A 16 21.84 -4.05 -1.89
C ARG A 16 20.77 -3.27 -1.08
N PRO A 17 19.58 -3.83 -0.85
CA PRO A 17 18.66 -3.23 0.12
C PRO A 17 19.34 -3.23 1.49
N ALA A 18 19.28 -2.08 2.19
CA ALA A 18 19.77 -1.94 3.55
C ALA A 18 19.19 -3.07 4.41
N GLN A 19 20.02 -4.04 4.78
CA GLN A 19 19.60 -5.13 5.65
C GLN A 19 19.43 -4.56 7.05
N HIS A 20 18.28 -4.90 7.63
CA HIS A 20 17.76 -4.54 8.96
C HIS A 20 18.84 -4.31 10.03
N ASP A 21 19.21 -3.04 10.23
CA ASP A 21 19.94 -2.59 11.41
C ASP A 21 18.94 -2.01 12.42
N SER A 22 18.43 -2.89 13.29
CA SER A 22 17.53 -2.50 14.38
C SER A 22 18.19 -1.65 15.46
N HIS A 23 19.49 -1.34 15.35
CA HIS A 23 20.23 -0.50 16.29
C HIS A 23 20.34 0.96 15.85
N LEU A 24 19.85 1.31 14.65
CA LEU A 24 19.81 2.71 14.22
C LEU A 24 18.92 3.56 15.14
N PRO A 25 19.29 4.82 15.45
CA PRO A 25 18.40 5.75 16.13
C PRO A 25 17.08 5.92 15.37
N ARG A 26 15.95 6.06 16.08
CA ARG A 26 14.61 6.18 15.47
C ARG A 26 14.52 7.25 14.37
N CYS A 27 15.17 8.39 14.56
CA CYS A 27 15.18 9.48 13.57
C CYS A 27 15.88 9.07 12.26
N GLU A 28 16.90 8.21 12.35
CA GLU A 28 17.62 7.69 11.19
C GLU A 28 16.83 6.59 10.48
N GLN A 29 16.14 5.72 11.23
CA GLN A 29 15.20 4.75 10.66
C GLN A 29 14.07 5.43 9.87
N HIS A 30 13.53 6.55 10.36
CA HIS A 30 12.50 7.29 9.63
C HIS A 30 13.01 7.85 8.31
N ARG A 31 14.21 8.44 8.29
CA ARG A 31 14.84 8.93 7.06
C ARG A 31 15.16 7.81 6.07
N ALA A 32 15.66 6.67 6.57
CA ALA A 32 15.94 5.50 5.75
C ALA A 32 14.65 4.97 5.10
N LEU A 33 13.55 4.92 5.85
CA LEU A 33 12.24 4.53 5.32
C LEU A 33 11.77 5.50 4.23
N GLU A 34 11.80 6.81 4.48
CA GLU A 34 11.39 7.82 3.49
C GLU A 34 12.20 7.72 2.20
N ALA A 35 13.52 7.55 2.31
CA ALA A 35 14.39 7.38 1.16
C ALA A 35 14.07 6.10 0.37
N ALA A 36 13.83 4.98 1.08
CA ALA A 36 13.48 3.71 0.44
C ALA A 36 12.11 3.77 -0.26
N VAL A 37 11.12 4.41 0.36
CA VAL A 37 9.78 4.55 -0.19
C VAL A 37 9.77 5.45 -1.43
N ALA A 38 10.48 6.59 -1.39
CA ALA A 38 10.56 7.51 -2.52
C ALA A 38 11.32 6.93 -3.73
N ALA A 39 12.08 5.83 -3.56
CA ALA A 39 12.84 5.19 -4.62
C ALA A 39 12.03 4.17 -5.44
N VAL A 40 10.77 3.91 -5.08
CA VAL A 40 9.91 2.91 -5.73
C VAL A 40 8.56 3.50 -6.10
N ASP A 41 7.86 2.86 -7.04
CA ASP A 41 6.52 3.28 -7.49
C ASP A 41 5.38 2.76 -6.60
N LEU A 42 5.61 1.62 -5.93
CA LEU A 42 4.63 0.93 -5.08
C LEU A 42 5.33 0.26 -3.88
N VAL A 43 4.72 0.42 -2.71
CA VAL A 43 5.12 -0.26 -1.47
C VAL A 43 4.08 -1.30 -1.08
N ILE A 44 4.53 -2.52 -0.75
CA ILE A 44 3.68 -3.58 -0.20
C ILE A 44 4.04 -3.75 1.29
N SER A 45 3.12 -3.39 2.18
CA SER A 45 3.34 -3.42 3.63
C SER A 45 2.85 -4.74 4.23
N LEU A 46 3.74 -5.72 4.34
CA LEU A 46 3.50 -7.02 4.99
C LEU A 46 4.13 -7.12 6.40
N ILE A 47 4.18 -5.98 7.09
CA ILE A 47 4.66 -5.86 8.47
C ILE A 47 3.49 -5.73 9.45
N PRO A 48 3.72 -5.82 10.78
CA PRO A 48 2.65 -5.66 11.76
C PRO A 48 1.87 -4.35 11.57
N TYR A 49 0.53 -4.42 11.70
CA TYR A 49 -0.39 -3.34 11.35
C TYR A 49 -0.16 -2.02 12.09
N THR A 50 0.48 -2.08 13.26
CA THR A 50 0.86 -0.91 14.08
C THR A 50 1.81 0.04 13.35
N HIS A 51 2.49 -0.44 12.31
CA HIS A 51 3.45 0.34 11.54
C HIS A 51 2.89 0.92 10.24
N HIS A 52 1.69 0.51 9.80
CA HIS A 52 1.13 0.94 8.52
C HIS A 52 0.96 2.46 8.41
N ALA A 53 0.59 3.14 9.51
CA ALA A 53 0.46 4.59 9.51
C ALA A 53 1.81 5.31 9.24
N ALA A 54 2.91 4.76 9.72
CA ALA A 54 4.25 5.30 9.47
C ALA A 54 4.67 5.09 8.01
N VAL A 55 4.40 3.91 7.46
CA VAL A 55 4.64 3.61 6.04
C VAL A 55 3.82 4.53 5.12
N ILE A 56 2.53 4.70 5.41
CA ILE A 56 1.65 5.58 4.62
C ILE A 56 2.11 7.03 4.72
N SER A 57 2.53 7.50 5.90
CA SER A 57 3.06 8.86 6.05
C SER A 57 4.32 9.09 5.22
N ALA A 58 5.22 8.11 5.15
CA ALA A 58 6.40 8.17 4.28
C ALA A 58 5.99 8.13 2.79
N ALA A 59 5.01 7.30 2.43
CA ALA A 59 4.49 7.18 1.07
C ALA A 59 3.80 8.46 0.56
N ILE A 60 3.07 9.16 1.43
CA ILE A 60 2.49 10.48 1.11
C ILE A 60 3.59 11.48 0.73
N LYS A 61 4.69 11.51 1.48
CA LYS A 61 5.84 12.38 1.17
C LYS A 61 6.54 11.97 -0.13
N GLY A 62 6.71 10.67 -0.34
CA GLY A 62 7.33 10.09 -1.54
C GLY A 62 6.44 10.10 -2.78
N LYS A 63 5.14 10.40 -2.64
CA LYS A 63 4.12 10.22 -3.69
C LYS A 63 4.10 8.80 -4.25
N THR A 64 4.22 7.82 -3.36
CA THR A 64 4.30 6.40 -3.68
C THR A 64 3.00 5.69 -3.31
N HIS A 65 2.53 4.76 -4.14
CA HIS A 65 1.34 3.96 -3.83
C HIS A 65 1.62 2.93 -2.73
N VAL A 66 0.59 2.51 -1.99
CA VAL A 66 0.71 1.52 -0.91
C VAL A 66 -0.36 0.44 -1.03
N VAL A 67 0.03 -0.82 -0.82
CA VAL A 67 -0.88 -1.96 -0.65
C VAL A 67 -0.63 -2.63 0.70
N THR A 68 -1.70 -2.95 1.43
CA THR A 68 -1.65 -3.71 2.68
C THR A 68 -2.74 -4.79 2.72
N THR A 69 -2.48 -5.87 3.45
CA THR A 69 -3.45 -6.96 3.67
C THR A 69 -4.20 -6.83 5.00
N SER A 70 -4.07 -5.69 5.68
CA SER A 70 -4.61 -5.47 7.02
C SER A 70 -5.86 -4.59 7.00
N TYR A 71 -6.65 -4.70 8.06
CA TYR A 71 -7.77 -3.81 8.35
C TYR A 71 -7.36 -2.33 8.37
N VAL A 72 -8.28 -1.45 7.96
CA VAL A 72 -8.06 0.00 8.06
C VAL A 72 -8.24 0.50 9.49
N SER A 73 -7.13 0.81 10.16
CA SER A 73 -7.12 1.39 11.51
C SER A 73 -7.53 2.88 11.54
N PRO A 74 -7.99 3.44 12.69
CA PRO A 74 -8.32 4.86 12.81
C PRO A 74 -7.16 5.79 12.45
N ALA A 75 -5.93 5.41 12.80
CA ALA A 75 -4.72 6.16 12.46
C ALA A 75 -4.48 6.21 10.94
N MET A 76 -4.79 5.12 10.22
CA MET A 76 -4.72 5.11 8.76
C MET A 76 -5.84 5.94 8.14
N ARG A 77 -7.07 5.88 8.69
CA ARG A 77 -8.21 6.69 8.21
C ARG A 77 -7.93 8.19 8.33
N ALA A 78 -7.23 8.62 9.38
CA ALA A 78 -6.85 10.02 9.54
C ALA A 78 -5.91 10.55 8.43
N LEU A 79 -5.25 9.66 7.67
CA LEU A 79 -4.35 10.02 6.56
C LEU A 79 -5.05 10.04 5.20
N ASP A 80 -6.34 9.71 5.12
CA ASP A 80 -7.08 9.58 3.86
C ASP A 80 -7.05 10.86 3.02
N GLN A 81 -7.33 12.02 3.63
CA GLN A 81 -7.31 13.29 2.90
C GLN A 81 -5.90 13.63 2.40
N ALA A 82 -4.88 13.43 3.23
CA ALA A 82 -3.49 13.69 2.85
C ALA A 82 -3.01 12.77 1.72
N ALA A 83 -3.45 11.51 1.69
CA ALA A 83 -3.18 10.59 0.59
C ALA A 83 -3.85 11.01 -0.72
N LYS A 84 -5.12 11.48 -0.64
CA LYS A 84 -5.85 12.05 -1.78
C LYS A 84 -5.17 13.30 -2.33
N ASP A 85 -4.78 14.22 -1.44
CA ASP A 85 -4.10 15.47 -1.82
C ASP A 85 -2.73 15.21 -2.45
N ALA A 86 -2.03 14.16 -2.01
CA ALA A 86 -0.78 13.72 -2.61
C ALA A 86 -0.96 12.98 -3.95
N GLY A 87 -2.19 12.60 -4.32
CA GLY A 87 -2.51 11.89 -5.54
C GLY A 87 -2.10 10.42 -5.53
N ILE A 88 -1.98 9.80 -4.34
CA ILE A 88 -1.60 8.40 -4.19
C ILE A 88 -2.80 7.51 -3.85
N VAL A 89 -2.64 6.22 -4.10
CA VAL A 89 -3.62 5.18 -3.75
C VAL A 89 -3.05 4.35 -2.62
N VAL A 90 -3.84 4.19 -1.56
CA VAL A 90 -3.56 3.30 -0.43
C VAL A 90 -4.64 2.22 -0.41
N MET A 91 -4.33 1.04 -0.94
CA MET A 91 -5.26 -0.09 -0.98
C MET A 91 -5.01 -1.00 0.22
N ASN A 92 -6.03 -1.21 1.04
CA ASN A 92 -5.96 -2.06 2.23
C ASN A 92 -6.88 -3.27 2.05
N GLU A 93 -6.91 -4.18 3.03
CA GLU A 93 -7.88 -5.26 3.10
C GLU A 93 -7.92 -6.12 1.82
N ILE A 94 -6.75 -6.47 1.28
CA ILE A 94 -6.61 -7.36 0.11
C ILE A 94 -5.87 -8.66 0.46
N GLY A 95 -6.23 -9.24 1.61
CA GLY A 95 -5.76 -10.54 2.09
C GLY A 95 -6.79 -11.65 1.90
N VAL A 96 -6.82 -12.60 2.85
CA VAL A 96 -7.84 -13.67 2.89
C VAL A 96 -9.05 -13.21 3.71
N ASP A 97 -8.80 -12.81 4.96
CA ASP A 97 -9.72 -12.12 5.88
C ASP A 97 -8.86 -11.09 6.63
N PRO A 98 -8.98 -9.79 6.31
CA PRO A 98 -9.90 -9.17 5.35
C PRO A 98 -9.35 -9.18 3.90
N GLY A 99 -10.23 -9.40 2.92
CA GLY A 99 -9.97 -9.34 1.48
C GLY A 99 -10.91 -10.22 0.65
N ILE A 100 -10.55 -11.49 0.48
CA ILE A 100 -11.37 -12.43 -0.33
C ILE A 100 -12.78 -12.56 0.23
N ASP A 101 -12.93 -12.54 1.56
CA ASP A 101 -14.23 -12.48 2.23
C ASP A 101 -15.10 -11.30 1.74
N HIS A 102 -14.56 -10.09 1.66
CA HIS A 102 -15.27 -8.91 1.13
C HIS A 102 -15.69 -9.10 -0.32
N LEU A 103 -14.81 -9.64 -1.16
CA LEU A 103 -15.09 -9.85 -2.59
C LEU A 103 -16.25 -10.82 -2.80
N TYR A 104 -16.27 -11.93 -2.06
CA TYR A 104 -17.36 -12.90 -2.15
C TYR A 104 -18.64 -12.38 -1.52
N ALA A 105 -18.56 -11.67 -0.39
CA ALA A 105 -19.74 -11.10 0.27
C ALA A 105 -20.44 -10.08 -0.64
N ILE A 106 -19.71 -9.11 -1.20
CA ILE A 106 -20.27 -8.10 -2.10
C ILE A 106 -20.88 -8.75 -3.33
N LYS A 107 -20.18 -9.70 -3.96
CA LYS A 107 -20.69 -10.42 -5.13
C LYS A 107 -22.05 -11.07 -4.86
N VAL A 108 -22.17 -11.82 -3.76
CA VAL A 108 -23.42 -12.51 -3.42
C VAL A 108 -24.54 -11.51 -3.11
N ILE A 109 -24.22 -10.43 -2.37
CA ILE A 109 -25.19 -9.37 -2.05
C ILE A 109 -25.71 -8.69 -3.33
N GLU A 110 -24.81 -8.35 -4.26
CA GLU A 110 -25.17 -7.75 -5.55
C GLU A 110 -26.06 -8.68 -6.38
N GLU A 111 -25.69 -9.96 -6.52
CA GLU A 111 -26.49 -10.94 -7.25
C GLU A 111 -27.92 -11.11 -6.67
N VAL A 112 -28.06 -11.01 -5.34
CA VAL A 112 -29.36 -11.06 -4.67
C VAL A 112 -30.17 -9.80 -4.98
N HIS A 113 -29.56 -8.62 -4.88
CA HIS A 113 -30.22 -7.35 -5.16
C HIS A 113 -30.64 -7.21 -6.63
N GLU A 114 -29.81 -7.66 -7.57
CA GLU A 114 -30.13 -7.69 -9.01
C GLU A 114 -31.36 -8.54 -9.32
N LYS A 115 -31.58 -9.60 -8.53
CA LYS A 115 -32.76 -10.48 -8.63
C LYS A 115 -33.97 -9.96 -7.84
N GLY A 116 -33.89 -8.75 -7.28
CA GLY A 116 -34.93 -8.15 -6.43
C GLY A 116 -35.06 -8.80 -5.05
N GLY A 117 -34.10 -9.62 -4.66
CA GLY A 117 -34.04 -10.23 -3.34
C GLY A 117 -33.56 -9.25 -2.28
N LYS A 118 -33.74 -9.62 -1.00
CA LYS A 118 -33.26 -8.85 0.16
C LYS A 118 -32.35 -9.74 0.98
N VAL A 119 -31.18 -9.21 1.36
CA VAL A 119 -30.26 -9.90 2.27
C VAL A 119 -30.77 -9.69 3.70
N SER A 120 -31.03 -10.78 4.43
CA SER A 120 -31.47 -10.73 5.82
C SER A 120 -30.40 -11.32 6.75
N PRO A 121 -30.29 -10.88 8.01
CA PRO A 121 -29.32 -11.43 8.96
C PRO A 121 -29.55 -12.91 9.31
N ALA A 122 -30.74 -13.46 9.02
CA ALA A 122 -31.08 -14.86 9.27
C ALA A 122 -30.67 -15.81 8.13
N SER A 123 -30.10 -15.28 7.04
CA SER A 123 -29.76 -16.00 5.81
C SER A 123 -28.25 -16.04 5.52
N LEU A 124 -27.41 -15.64 6.47
CA LEU A 124 -25.93 -15.70 6.42
C LEU A 124 -25.40 -16.55 7.58
#